data_AF-A0A945P921-F1
#
_entry.id   AF-A0A945P921-F1
#
_cell.length_a   1.000
_cell.length_b   1.000
_cell.length_c   1.000
_cell.angle_alpha   90.00
_cell.angle_beta   90.00
_cell.angle_gamma   90.00
#
_symmetry.space_group_name_H-M   'P 1'
#
loop_
_entity.id
_entity.type
_entity.pdbx_description
1 polymer ?
#
loop_
_entity_poly.entity_id
_entity_poly.type
_entity_poly.pdbx_seq_one_letter_code
_entity_poly.pdbx_strand_id
1 'polypeptide(L)'
;MAAILSNLTNTIIMGFVLALLLLLGLAYWHGAGAALDYAWWGFLFRWLHVLSGVMWIGILWYFNFVQIPNMPNIEESQRPAITQVIAPAALFWFR
;
A
#
# COMPACT_ATOMS: atom_id res chain seq x y z
N MET A 1 3.62 12.14 18.50
CA MET A 1 3.92 11.00 17.61
C MET A 1 2.86 9.90 17.67
N ALA A 2 2.34 9.54 18.86
CA ALA A 2 1.35 8.47 19.02
C ALA A 2 -0.02 8.72 18.33
N ALA A 3 -0.53 9.96 18.33
CA ALA A 3 -1.90 10.25 17.85
C ALA A 3 -2.09 10.16 16.32
N ILE A 4 -1.02 10.33 15.53
CA ILE A 4 -1.10 10.25 14.06
C ILE A 4 -1.12 8.79 13.63
N LEU A 5 -0.23 7.97 14.21
CA LEU A 5 -0.10 6.54 13.91
C LEU A 5 -1.19 5.66 14.55
N SER A 6 -1.93 6.18 15.53
CA SER A 6 -3.03 5.45 16.17
C SER A 6 -4.32 5.43 15.33
N ASN A 7 -4.44 6.28 14.31
CA ASN A 7 -5.60 6.33 13.43
C ASN A 7 -5.16 6.19 11.97
N LEU A 8 -5.62 5.13 11.32
CA LEU A 8 -5.28 4.79 9.94
C LEU A 8 -5.61 5.94 8.97
N THR A 9 -6.80 6.54 9.10
CA THR A 9 -7.23 7.64 8.23
C THR A 9 -6.31 8.84 8.36
N ASN A 10 -5.96 9.22 9.59
CA ASN A 10 -5.04 10.34 9.82
C ASN A 10 -3.65 10.04 9.27
N THR A 11 -3.15 8.80 9.45
CA THR A 11 -1.86 8.37 8.89
C THR A 11 -1.86 8.48 7.37
N ILE A 12 -2.92 7.99 6.71
CA ILE A 12 -3.05 8.05 5.25
C ILE A 12 -3.08 9.50 4.76
N ILE A 13 -3.92 10.34 5.35
CA ILE A 13 -4.03 11.76 4.98
C ILE A 13 -2.67 12.45 5.16
N MET A 14 -1.98 12.19 6.26
CA MET A 14 -0.68 12.79 6.51
C MET A 14 0.41 12.33 5.54
N GLY A 15 0.37 11.06 5.13
CA GLY A 15 1.21 10.55 4.05
C GLY A 15 1.00 11.29 2.74
N PHE A 16 -0.26 11.50 2.33
CA PHE A 16 -0.57 12.25 1.10
C PHE A 16 -0.14 13.71 1.17
N VAL A 17 -0.38 14.38 2.30
CA VAL A 17 0.05 15.78 2.48
C VAL A 17 1.56 15.91 2.42
N LEU A 18 2.31 15.03 3.09
CA LEU A 18 3.77 15.02 3.03
C LEU A 18 4.28 14.74 1.62
N ALA A 19 3.67 13.80 0.90
CA ALA A 19 4.02 13.50 -0.49
C ALA A 19 3.80 14.72 -1.41
N LEU A 20 2.69 15.45 -1.23
CA LEU A 20 2.40 16.66 -2.00
C LEU A 20 3.40 17.78 -1.68
N LEU A 21 3.70 18.02 -0.41
CA LEU A 21 4.68 19.02 0.01
C LEU A 21 6.07 18.70 -0.54
N LEU A 22 6.48 17.43 -0.52
CA LEU A 22 7.74 16.98 -1.11
C LEU A 22 7.78 17.25 -2.62
N LEU A 23 6.71 16.93 -3.33
CA LEU A 23 6.61 17.15 -4.77
C LEU A 23 6.71 18.63 -5.12
N LEU A 24 6.00 19.51 -4.40
CA LEU A 24 6.07 20.96 -4.59
C LEU A 24 7.47 21.52 -4.25
N GLY A 25 8.08 21.03 -3.16
CA GLY A 25 9.43 21.42 -2.78
C GLY A 25 10.48 21.02 -3.81
N LEU A 26 10.39 19.81 -4.36
CA LEU A 26 11.29 19.33 -5.41
C LEU A 26 11.09 20.08 -6.73
N ALA A 27 9.85 20.37 -7.12
CA ALA A 27 9.54 21.16 -8.31
C ALA A 27 10.14 22.58 -8.21
N TYR A 28 9.94 23.24 -7.06
CA TYR A 28 10.52 24.55 -6.78
C TYR A 28 12.06 24.52 -6.81
N TRP A 29 12.68 23.55 -6.13
CA TRP A 29 14.13 23.43 -6.03
C TRP A 29 14.82 23.20 -7.39
N HIS A 30 14.23 22.37 -8.25
CA HIS A 30 14.82 22.05 -9.56
C HIS A 30 14.47 23.07 -10.64
N GLY A 31 13.70 24.12 -10.33
CA GLY A 31 13.17 25.06 -11.33
C GLY A 31 12.29 24.38 -12.39
N ALA A 32 11.95 23.11 -12.18
CA ALA A 32 11.03 22.35 -13.00
C ALA A 32 9.65 22.87 -12.64
N GLY A 33 9.05 23.70 -13.49
CA GLY A 33 7.64 24.07 -13.34
C GLY A 33 6.75 22.82 -13.27
N ALA A 34 5.45 23.00 -13.06
CA ALA A 34 4.48 21.88 -13.04
C ALA A 34 4.19 21.32 -14.46
N ALA A 35 5.20 21.19 -15.31
CA ALA A 35 5.05 20.64 -16.65
C ALA A 35 4.74 19.13 -16.53
N LEU A 36 3.49 18.77 -16.83
CA LEU A 36 3.02 17.38 -16.90
C LEU A 36 3.43 16.75 -18.24
N ASP A 37 4.74 16.74 -18.50
CA ASP A 37 5.32 16.22 -19.74
C ASP A 37 5.42 14.68 -19.74
N TYR A 38 5.91 14.11 -20.84
CA TYR A 38 6.09 12.66 -20.98
C TYR A 38 7.00 12.06 -19.90
N ALA A 39 8.01 12.81 -19.42
CA ALA A 39 8.92 12.33 -18.40
C ALA A 39 8.21 12.24 -17.03
N TRP A 40 7.37 13.23 -16.71
CA TRP A 40 6.55 13.25 -15.50
C TRP A 40 5.54 12.10 -15.48
N TRP A 41 4.81 11.87 -16.58
CA TRP A 41 3.91 10.73 -16.69
C TRP A 41 4.63 9.40 -16.60
N GLY A 42 5.80 9.27 -17.26
CA GLY A 42 6.64 8.09 -17.15
C GLY A 42 7.10 7.80 -15.72
N PHE A 43 7.45 8.85 -14.96
CA PHE A 43 7.75 8.73 -13.53
C PHE A 43 6.53 8.24 -12.73
N LEU A 44 5.37 8.88 -12.92
CA LEU A 44 4.14 8.52 -12.20
C LEU A 44 3.75 7.06 -12.42
N PHE A 45 3.74 6.60 -13.68
CA PHE A 45 3.40 5.21 -14.00
C PHE A 45 4.41 4.21 -13.44
N ARG A 46 5.71 4.51 -13.47
CA ARG A 46 6.72 3.65 -12.80
C ARG A 46 6.49 3.58 -11.30
N TRP A 47 6.21 4.72 -10.67
CA TRP A 47 5.95 4.78 -9.23
C TRP A 47 4.70 3.99 -8.85
N LEU A 48 3.59 4.16 -9.58
CA LEU A 48 2.37 3.37 -9.40
C LEU A 48 2.61 1.88 -9.64
N HIS A 49 3.37 1.52 -10.67
CA HIS A 49 3.72 0.13 -10.96
C HIS A 49 4.50 -0.52 -9.82
N VAL A 50 5.52 0.17 -9.28
CA VAL A 50 6.31 -0.32 -8.15
C VAL A 50 5.45 -0.48 -6.90
N LEU A 51 4.59 0.49 -6.59
CA LEU A 51 3.67 0.40 -5.45
C LEU A 51 2.70 -0.77 -5.57
N SER A 52 2.05 -0.94 -6.72
CA SER A 52 1.15 -2.06 -6.98
C SER A 52 1.89 -3.39 -6.91
N GLY A 53 3.12 -3.45 -7.44
CA GLY A 53 3.99 -4.63 -7.34
C GLY A 53 4.30 -5.01 -5.90
N VAL A 54 4.67 -4.03 -5.06
CA VAL A 54 4.93 -4.26 -3.62
C VAL A 54 3.67 -4.76 -2.91
N MET A 55 2.51 -4.17 -3.19
CA MET A 55 1.24 -4.60 -2.59
C MET A 55 0.86 -6.04 -2.99
N TRP A 56 0.82 -6.35 -4.28
CA TRP A 56 0.37 -7.66 -4.76
C TRP A 56 1.34 -8.77 -4.40
N ILE A 57 2.64 -8.57 -4.63
CA ILE A 57 3.65 -9.58 -4.30
C ILE A 57 3.74 -9.77 -2.78
N GLY A 58 3.59 -8.69 -2.00
CA GLY A 58 3.52 -8.76 -0.55
C GLY A 58 2.36 -9.61 -0.05
N ILE A 59 1.15 -9.41 -0.60
CA ILE A 59 -0.02 -10.23 -0.23
C ILE A 59 0.16 -11.69 -0.67
N LEU A 60 0.73 -11.94 -1.86
CA LEU A 60 1.03 -13.30 -2.32
C LEU A 60 2.00 -13.99 -1.36
N TRP A 61 3.04 -13.31 -0.91
CA TRP A 61 3.99 -13.87 0.06
C TRP A 61 3.33 -14.16 1.40
N TYR A 62 2.47 -13.27 1.88
CA TYR A 62 1.69 -13.50 3.09
C TYR A 62 0.85 -14.78 2.98
N PHE A 63 0.14 -15.00 1.86
CA PHE A 63 -0.64 -16.22 1.70
C PHE A 63 0.22 -17.48 1.63
N ASN A 64 1.28 -17.46 0.84
CA ASN A 64 2.10 -18.65 0.55
C ASN A 64 3.00 -19.07 1.73
N PHE A 65 3.61 -18.10 2.42
CA PHE A 65 4.60 -18.39 3.46
C PHE A 65 4.04 -18.28 4.88
N VAL A 66 2.97 -17.51 5.09
CA VAL A 66 2.42 -17.27 6.44
C VAL A 66 1.06 -17.93 6.60
N GLN A 67 0.05 -17.54 5.82
CA GLN A 67 -1.33 -17.98 6.07
C GLN A 67 -1.50 -19.49 5.83
N ILE A 68 -1.22 -19.99 4.62
CA ILE A 68 -1.51 -21.39 4.25
C ILE A 68 -0.78 -22.40 5.15
N PRO A 69 0.55 -22.27 5.43
CA PRO A 69 1.25 -23.22 6.28
C PRO A 69 0.80 -23.21 7.74
N ASN A 70 0.29 -22.08 8.24
CA ASN A 70 -0.14 -21.94 9.64
C ASN A 70 -1.61 -22.29 9.87
N MET A 71 -2.45 -22.39 8.84
CA MET A 71 -3.86 -22.76 8.98
C MET A 71 -4.13 -24.05 9.79
N PRO A 72 -3.32 -25.13 9.68
CA PRO A 72 -3.52 -26.34 10.48
C PRO A 72 -3.28 -26.15 11.98
N ASN A 73 -2.45 -25.17 12.36
CA ASN A 73 -2.08 -24.90 13.75
C ASN A 73 -3.15 -24.08 14.50
N ILE A 74 -4.21 -23.65 13.81
CA ILE A 74 -5.25 -22.78 14.36
C ILE A 74 -6.45 -23.64 14.76
N GLU A 75 -7.00 -23.38 15.96
CA GLU A 75 -8.22 -24.02 16.46
C GLU A 75 -9.38 -23.89 15.45
N GLU A 76 -10.17 -24.95 15.28
CA GLU A 76 -11.28 -24.99 14.31
C GLU A 76 -12.30 -23.89 14.49
N SER A 77 -12.52 -23.44 15.74
CA SER A 77 -13.43 -22.34 16.07
C SER A 77 -13.01 -21.00 15.47
N GLN A 78 -11.70 -20.78 15.27
CA GLN A 78 -11.13 -19.51 14.81
C GLN A 78 -10.82 -19.48 13.31
N ARG A 79 -10.73 -20.65 12.66
CA ARG A 79 -10.45 -20.76 11.21
C ARG A 79 -11.44 -19.95 10.32
N PRO A 80 -12.75 -19.89 10.60
CA PRO A 80 -13.69 -19.11 9.78
C PRO A 80 -13.39 -17.61 9.75
N ALA A 81 -12.86 -17.04 10.82
CA ALA A 81 -12.50 -15.61 10.84
C ALA A 81 -11.42 -15.29 9.79
N ILE A 82 -10.46 -16.20 9.62
CA ILE A 82 -9.37 -16.01 8.65
C ILE A 82 -9.86 -16.26 7.23
N THR A 83 -10.59 -17.36 7.01
CA THR A 83 -11.00 -17.76 5.65
C THR A 83 -12.19 -16.96 5.11
N GLN A 84 -13.07 -16.44 5.97
CA GLN A 84 -14.26 -15.69 5.54
C GLN A 84 -14.13 -14.17 5.66
N VAL A 85 -13.22 -13.65 6.50
CA VAL A 85 -13.03 -12.19 6.66
C VAL A 85 -11.71 -11.74 6.06
N ILE A 86 -10.59 -12.33 6.49
CA ILE A 86 -9.25 -11.86 6.11
C ILE A 86 -8.91 -12.23 4.67
N ALA A 87 -9.14 -13.48 4.28
CA ALA A 87 -8.79 -13.94 2.94
C ALA A 87 -9.59 -13.21 1.83
N PRO A 88 -10.91 -12.97 1.93
CA PRO A 88 -11.63 -12.21 0.91
C PRO A 88 -11.20 -10.75 0.84
N ALA A 89 -10.87 -10.11 1.97
CA ALA A 89 -10.38 -8.74 2.01
C ALA A 89 -9.00 -8.60 1.34
N ALA A 90 -8.10 -9.56 1.56
CA ALA A 90 -6.81 -9.59 0.87
C ALA A 90 -6.96 -9.96 -0.62
N LEU A 91 -7.91 -10.84 -0.97
CA LEU A 91 -8.19 -11.22 -2.36
C LEU A 91 -8.85 -10.10 -3.19
N PHE A 92 -9.52 -9.14 -2.55
CA PHE A 92 -10.06 -7.96 -3.22
C PHE A 92 -9.00 -7.18 -3.99
N TRP A 93 -7.77 -7.11 -3.46
CA TRP A 93 -6.68 -6.36 -4.07
C TRP A 93 -6.13 -6.99 -5.36
N PHE A 94 -6.45 -8.26 -5.66
CA PHE A 94 -6.06 -8.91 -6.91
C PHE A 94 -7.12 -8.80 -8.03
N ARG A 95 -8.24 -8.11 -7.77
CA ARG A 95 -9.30 -7.87 -8.75
C ARG A 95 -9.05 -6.56 -9.48
#